data_AF-A0A7W9NJX0-F1
#
_entry.id   AF-A0A7W9NJX0-F1
#
_cell.length_a   1.000
_cell.length_b   1.000
_cell.length_c   1.000
_cell.angle_alpha   90.00
_cell.angle_beta   90.00
_cell.angle_gamma   90.00
#
_symmetry.space_group_name_H-M   'P 1'
#
loop_
_entity.id
_entity.type
_entity.pdbx_description
1 polymer ?
#
loop_
_entity_poly.entity_id
_entity_poly.type
_entity_poly.pdbx_seq_one_letter_code
_entity_poly.pdbx_strand_id
1 'polypeptide(L)'
;MNATPRPKLGSGLGYRAGLHERTMASTAHIDWLELLAEHFLPLTPWRRRLLDQLRTAYVCVPHCLNLSVGGLGGVDESYLDALCEISALIDAPWVSDHLCFTEGDGFDFGHLTPLPWTRRAADRAAEKAAYIQQRLGRQFLLENITYHFRLGGELTEARFIERVLTRADCGMLLDLNNVHTNAVNHGFDAVEFLDQLPLDRVVQLHVAGGRWNGDVLEDSHDAPVPDEVWRLVEHIMPRATGLRAVLLERDAEFPDEFDVLLGEIARARDLMDGASHRVAG
;
A
#
# COMPACT_ATOMS: atom_id res chain seq x y z
N MET A 1 1.11 -11.00 21.74
CA MET A 1 -0.17 -11.71 21.59
C MET A 1 -0.05 -12.57 20.34
N ASN A 2 -0.43 -13.85 20.40
CA ASN A 2 -0.30 -14.76 19.24
C ASN A 2 -1.21 -14.25 18.11
N ALA A 3 -0.61 -13.59 17.13
CA ALA A 3 -1.31 -13.11 15.94
C ALA A 3 -1.96 -14.29 15.22
N THR A 4 -3.25 -14.17 14.93
CA THR A 4 -3.95 -15.07 14.02
C THR A 4 -3.14 -15.18 12.71
N PRO A 5 -2.93 -16.38 12.15
CA PRO A 5 -2.19 -16.51 10.90
C PRO A 5 -2.83 -15.65 9.80
N ARG A 6 -2.02 -14.78 9.18
CA ARG A 6 -2.49 -13.88 8.11
C ARG A 6 -2.99 -14.70 6.90
N PRO A 7 -4.18 -14.43 6.35
CA PRO A 7 -4.62 -15.09 5.12
C PRO A 7 -3.69 -14.71 3.97
N LYS A 8 -3.34 -15.67 3.11
CA LYS A 8 -2.65 -15.41 1.84
C LYS A 8 -3.73 -15.03 0.83
N LEU A 9 -3.77 -13.75 0.42
CA LEU A 9 -4.80 -13.23 -0.48
C LEU A 9 -4.44 -13.43 -1.95
N GLY A 10 -3.15 -13.52 -2.30
CA GLY A 10 -2.72 -13.69 -3.69
C GLY A 10 -2.66 -12.36 -4.44
N SER A 11 -3.14 -12.36 -5.69
CA SER A 11 -3.05 -11.25 -6.64
C SER A 11 -4.37 -10.47 -6.74
N GLY A 12 -4.32 -9.17 -6.54
CA GLY A 12 -5.51 -8.31 -6.45
C GLY A 12 -5.46 -7.10 -7.39
N LEU A 13 -6.56 -6.34 -7.37
CA LEU A 13 -6.72 -5.12 -8.15
C LEU A 13 -7.22 -3.96 -7.26
N GLY A 14 -6.64 -2.77 -7.42
CA GLY A 14 -7.15 -1.55 -6.83
C GLY A 14 -8.54 -1.23 -7.38
N TYR A 15 -9.58 -1.20 -6.54
CA TYR A 15 -10.94 -0.95 -7.01
C TYR A 15 -11.08 0.50 -7.47
N ARG A 16 -11.59 0.68 -8.69
CA ARG A 16 -12.00 1.97 -9.25
C ARG A 16 -13.42 1.87 -9.79
N ALA A 17 -14.27 2.86 -9.51
CA ALA A 17 -15.69 2.82 -9.88
C ALA A 17 -15.91 2.68 -11.40
N GLY A 18 -15.02 3.25 -12.22
CA GLY A 18 -15.03 3.11 -13.68
C GLY A 18 -14.75 1.68 -14.19
N LEU A 19 -14.23 0.80 -13.33
CA LEU A 19 -13.99 -0.61 -13.65
C LEU A 19 -15.04 -1.56 -13.06
N HIS A 20 -16.04 -1.05 -12.33
CA HIS A 20 -16.94 -1.87 -11.50
C HIS A 20 -17.49 -3.12 -12.21
N GLU A 21 -18.17 -2.96 -13.34
CA GLU A 21 -18.79 -4.09 -14.06
C GLU A 21 -17.76 -5.12 -14.52
N ARG A 22 -16.60 -4.66 -15.03
CA ARG A 22 -15.52 -5.53 -15.51
C ARG A 22 -14.86 -6.28 -14.35
N THR A 23 -14.64 -5.60 -13.23
CA THR A 23 -14.15 -6.20 -11.98
C THR A 23 -15.14 -7.25 -11.49
N MET A 24 -16.44 -6.94 -11.37
CA MET A 24 -17.44 -7.90 -10.87
C MET A 24 -17.62 -9.13 -11.79
N ALA A 25 -17.35 -8.99 -13.09
CA ALA A 25 -17.38 -10.10 -14.04
C ALA A 25 -16.12 -10.99 -14.00
N SER A 26 -15.06 -10.59 -13.30
CA SER A 26 -13.72 -11.21 -13.36
C SER A 26 -13.28 -11.88 -12.06
N THR A 27 -14.23 -12.35 -11.24
CA THR A 27 -13.96 -12.98 -9.92
C THR A 27 -13.10 -14.23 -9.99
N ALA A 28 -13.00 -14.89 -11.15
CA ALA A 28 -12.11 -16.01 -11.37
C ALA A 28 -10.64 -15.62 -11.57
N HIS A 29 -10.35 -14.34 -11.84
CA HIS A 29 -9.03 -13.84 -12.20
C HIS A 29 -8.46 -12.82 -11.21
N ILE A 30 -9.27 -12.32 -10.28
CA ILE A 30 -8.89 -11.33 -9.27
C ILE A 30 -9.17 -11.95 -7.90
N ASP A 31 -8.16 -12.09 -7.04
CA ASP A 31 -8.31 -12.82 -5.78
C ASP A 31 -8.88 -11.93 -4.66
N TRP A 32 -8.58 -10.64 -4.68
CA TRP A 32 -9.00 -9.66 -3.68
C TRP A 32 -9.00 -8.23 -4.26
N LEU A 33 -9.69 -7.31 -3.56
CA LEU A 33 -9.73 -5.90 -3.92
C LEU A 33 -9.17 -5.02 -2.82
N GLU A 34 -8.38 -4.03 -3.22
CA GLU A 34 -8.08 -2.89 -2.36
C GLU A 34 -9.11 -1.78 -2.57
N LEU A 35 -9.56 -1.18 -1.48
CA LEU A 35 -10.54 -0.10 -1.46
C LEU A 35 -9.92 1.16 -0.85
N LEU A 36 -9.93 2.26 -1.58
CA LEU A 36 -9.64 3.57 -0.98
C LEU A 36 -10.73 3.92 0.04
N ALA A 37 -10.37 4.01 1.31
CA ALA A 37 -11.32 4.22 2.42
C ALA A 37 -12.16 5.48 2.21
N GLU A 38 -11.55 6.55 1.72
CA GLU A 38 -12.16 7.85 1.42
C GLU A 38 -13.34 7.76 0.45
N HIS A 39 -13.32 6.78 -0.47
CA HIS A 39 -14.43 6.57 -1.40
C HIS A 39 -15.68 6.00 -0.71
N PHE A 40 -15.52 5.41 0.47
CA PHE A 40 -16.58 4.81 1.28
C PHE A 40 -16.90 5.60 2.55
N LEU A 41 -16.10 6.61 2.91
CA LEU A 41 -16.28 7.43 4.12
C LEU A 41 -16.83 8.84 3.81
N PRO A 42 -17.86 9.33 4.54
CA PRO A 42 -18.69 8.57 5.48
C PRO A 42 -19.55 7.52 4.76
N LEU A 43 -19.94 6.49 5.50
CA LEU A 43 -20.66 5.33 4.98
C LEU A 43 -22.14 5.62 4.73
N THR A 44 -22.42 6.36 3.65
CA THR A 44 -23.79 6.65 3.19
C THR A 44 -24.54 5.37 2.78
N PRO A 45 -25.88 5.38 2.70
CA PRO A 45 -26.64 4.20 2.28
C PRO A 45 -26.25 3.66 0.90
N TRP A 46 -25.83 4.53 -0.03
CA TRP A 46 -25.35 4.11 -1.34
C TRP A 46 -23.96 3.45 -1.25
N ARG A 47 -23.02 4.07 -0.51
CA ARG A 47 -21.68 3.50 -0.28
C ARG A 47 -21.74 2.17 0.45
N ARG A 48 -22.63 2.02 1.43
CA ARG A 48 -22.87 0.75 2.13
C ARG A 48 -23.33 -0.35 1.18
N ARG A 49 -24.30 -0.07 0.28
CA ARG A 49 -24.75 -1.05 -0.71
C ARG A 49 -23.64 -1.48 -1.65
N LEU A 50 -22.83 -0.53 -2.12
CA LEU A 50 -21.68 -0.84 -2.97
C LEU A 50 -20.66 -1.70 -2.22
N LEU A 51 -20.33 -1.32 -0.99
CA LEU A 51 -19.41 -2.08 -0.13
C LEU A 51 -19.93 -3.50 0.15
N ASP A 52 -21.23 -3.66 0.39
CA ASP A 52 -21.88 -4.95 0.55
C ASP A 52 -21.79 -5.82 -0.72
N GLN A 53 -21.94 -5.24 -1.91
CA GLN A 53 -21.72 -5.95 -3.17
C GLN A 53 -20.27 -6.42 -3.31
N LEU A 54 -19.31 -5.52 -3.09
CA LEU A 54 -17.89 -5.82 -3.25
C LEU A 54 -17.44 -6.92 -2.26
N ARG A 55 -17.75 -6.78 -0.97
CA ARG A 55 -17.35 -7.75 0.06
C ARG A 55 -18.07 -9.11 -0.06
N THR A 56 -19.16 -9.18 -0.81
CA THR A 56 -19.83 -10.46 -1.12
C THR A 56 -19.08 -11.23 -2.19
N ALA A 57 -18.41 -10.53 -3.12
CA ALA A 57 -17.67 -11.14 -4.22
C ALA A 57 -16.17 -11.32 -3.93
N TYR A 58 -15.60 -10.45 -3.09
CA TYR A 58 -14.16 -10.38 -2.86
C TYR A 58 -13.82 -10.23 -1.38
N VAL A 59 -12.62 -10.68 -0.99
CA VAL A 59 -11.96 -10.13 0.20
C VAL A 59 -11.60 -8.68 -0.11
N CYS A 60 -11.97 -7.76 0.78
CA CYS A 60 -11.68 -6.34 0.62
C CYS A 60 -10.69 -5.87 1.70
N VAL A 61 -9.68 -5.10 1.27
CA VAL A 61 -8.68 -4.49 2.14
C VAL A 61 -8.76 -2.97 1.97
N PRO A 62 -8.94 -2.20 3.05
CA PRO A 62 -8.93 -0.75 2.98
C PRO A 62 -7.50 -0.19 2.96
N HIS A 63 -7.27 0.75 2.06
CA HIS A 63 -6.10 1.63 2.01
C HIS A 63 -6.56 3.08 2.20
N CYS A 64 -5.82 3.84 2.98
CA CYS A 64 -6.19 5.19 3.43
C CYS A 64 -5.22 6.23 2.88
N LEU A 65 -5.71 7.45 2.66
CA LEU A 65 -4.90 8.56 2.13
C LEU A 65 -4.62 9.65 3.19
N ASN A 66 -5.32 9.64 4.33
CA ASN A 66 -5.47 10.83 5.17
C ASN A 66 -5.15 10.64 6.67
N LEU A 67 -4.62 9.50 7.14
CA LEU A 67 -4.26 9.37 8.57
C LEU A 67 -3.07 10.26 8.98
N SER A 68 -2.29 10.75 8.00
CA SER A 68 -1.16 11.64 8.21
C SER A 68 -0.24 11.10 9.32
N VAL A 69 0.22 9.85 9.18
CA VAL A 69 0.88 9.09 10.26
C VAL A 69 2.15 9.78 10.77
N GLY A 70 2.86 10.47 9.88
CA GLY A 70 4.02 11.28 10.22
C GLY A 70 3.72 12.73 10.61
N GLY A 71 2.46 13.15 10.53
CA GLY A 71 2.02 14.50 10.88
C GLY A 71 2.26 14.86 12.35
N LEU A 72 2.39 16.16 12.62
CA LEU A 72 2.62 16.66 13.98
C LEU A 72 1.35 16.64 14.85
N GLY A 73 0.18 16.64 14.23
CA GLY A 73 -1.12 16.55 14.90
C GLY A 73 -1.45 15.16 15.40
N GLY A 74 -2.47 15.08 16.27
CA GLY A 74 -3.07 13.82 16.69
C GLY A 74 -3.72 13.06 15.52
N VAL A 75 -4.30 11.90 15.79
CA VAL A 75 -5.17 11.24 14.81
C VAL A 75 -6.53 11.92 14.82
N ASP A 76 -7.16 12.12 13.65
CA ASP A 76 -8.57 12.48 13.58
C ASP A 76 -9.40 11.29 14.09
N GLU A 77 -9.96 11.47 15.29
CA GLU A 77 -10.77 10.48 15.98
C GLU A 77 -12.05 10.12 15.22
N SER A 78 -12.66 11.08 14.53
CA SER A 78 -13.89 10.85 13.77
C SER A 78 -13.60 10.01 12.52
N TYR A 79 -12.48 10.30 11.85
CA TYR A 79 -12.03 9.51 10.71
C TYR A 79 -11.66 8.08 11.16
N LEU A 80 -10.92 7.94 12.26
CA LEU A 80 -10.52 6.64 12.78
C LEU A 80 -11.72 5.79 13.23
N ASP A 81 -12.74 6.38 13.84
CA ASP A 81 -13.99 5.68 14.18
C ASP A 81 -14.71 5.18 12.92
N ALA A 82 -14.77 6.00 11.87
CA ALA A 82 -15.39 5.61 10.61
C ALA A 82 -14.58 4.52 9.89
N LEU A 83 -13.25 4.58 9.96
CA LEU A 83 -12.34 3.55 9.44
C LEU A 83 -12.51 2.23 10.19
N CYS A 84 -12.64 2.26 11.52
CA CYS A 84 -12.98 1.09 12.33
C CYS A 84 -14.31 0.46 11.90
N GLU A 85 -15.34 1.29 11.65
CA GLU A 85 -16.66 0.82 11.20
C GLU A 85 -16.56 0.07 9.87
N ILE A 86 -15.95 0.66 8.84
CA ILE A 86 -15.85 0.01 7.52
C ILE A 86 -14.97 -1.24 7.57
N SER A 87 -13.86 -1.18 8.32
CA SER A 87 -12.93 -2.31 8.44
C SER A 87 -13.59 -3.49 9.14
N ALA A 88 -14.42 -3.25 10.15
CA ALA A 88 -15.21 -4.29 10.80
C ALA A 88 -16.29 -4.86 9.87
N LEU A 89 -16.96 -4.00 9.10
CA LEU A 89 -18.03 -4.42 8.18
C LEU A 89 -17.54 -5.37 7.07
N ILE A 90 -16.34 -5.15 6.55
CA ILE A 90 -15.74 -5.98 5.50
C ILE A 90 -14.82 -7.08 6.03
N ASP A 91 -14.73 -7.24 7.35
CA ASP A 91 -13.80 -8.17 8.00
C ASP A 91 -12.36 -8.04 7.46
N ALA A 92 -11.90 -6.79 7.31
CA ALA A 92 -10.63 -6.49 6.64
C ALA A 92 -9.44 -7.21 7.30
N PRO A 93 -8.63 -7.98 6.55
CA PRO A 93 -7.44 -8.66 7.06
C PRO A 93 -6.41 -7.73 7.71
N TRP A 94 -6.25 -6.53 7.15
CA TRP A 94 -5.41 -5.45 7.63
C TRP A 94 -5.92 -4.12 7.04
N VAL A 95 -5.32 -3.01 7.46
CA VAL A 95 -5.57 -1.65 6.95
C VAL A 95 -4.22 -1.01 6.64
N SER A 96 -4.11 -0.21 5.59
CA SER A 96 -2.87 0.51 5.24
C SER A 96 -3.07 2.03 5.12
N ASP A 97 -1.99 2.78 5.29
CA ASP A 97 -1.85 4.21 4.93
C ASP A 97 -0.36 4.52 4.71
N HIS A 98 -0.08 5.72 4.21
CA HIS A 98 1.24 6.22 3.87
C HIS A 98 2.04 6.67 5.09
N LEU A 99 3.34 6.37 5.08
CA LEU A 99 4.32 6.91 6.01
C LEU A 99 4.74 8.33 5.59
N CYS A 100 3.79 9.25 5.68
CA CYS A 100 3.97 10.65 5.29
C CYS A 100 3.22 11.57 6.25
N PHE A 101 3.27 12.88 5.98
CA PHE A 101 2.26 13.79 6.49
C PHE A 101 1.50 14.42 5.33
N THR A 102 0.19 14.57 5.50
CA THR A 102 -0.72 15.19 4.51
C THR A 102 -1.31 16.50 5.02
N GLU A 103 -1.04 16.85 6.28
CA GLU A 103 -1.52 18.06 6.93
C GLU A 103 -0.52 18.62 7.94
N GLY A 104 -0.65 19.91 8.27
CA GLY A 104 0.13 20.60 9.30
C GLY A 104 -0.52 21.92 9.73
N ASP A 105 -0.55 22.19 11.03
CA ASP A 105 -1.13 23.41 11.62
C ASP A 105 -2.56 23.76 11.12
N GLY A 106 -3.38 22.73 10.89
CA GLY A 106 -4.76 22.87 10.42
C GLY A 106 -4.90 23.13 8.91
N PHE A 107 -3.81 22.97 8.15
CA PHE A 107 -3.80 23.04 6.69
C PHE A 107 -3.60 21.65 6.08
N ASP A 108 -4.50 21.27 5.18
CA ASP A 108 -4.38 20.10 4.32
C ASP A 108 -3.51 20.43 3.10
N PHE A 109 -2.43 19.68 2.91
CA PHE A 109 -1.50 19.88 1.81
C PHE A 109 -2.04 19.33 0.49
N GLY A 110 -3.04 18.43 0.51
CA GLY A 110 -3.61 17.79 -0.67
C GLY A 110 -2.64 16.87 -1.42
N HIS A 111 -1.48 16.55 -0.83
CA HIS A 111 -0.48 15.64 -1.36
C HIS A 111 0.35 14.99 -0.24
N LEU A 112 0.93 13.83 -0.54
CA LEU A 112 1.83 13.11 0.36
C LEU A 112 3.13 13.90 0.52
N THR A 113 3.50 14.23 1.75
CA THR A 113 4.73 14.97 2.03
C THR A 113 5.75 14.11 2.80
N PRO A 114 7.02 14.05 2.35
CA PRO A 114 8.03 13.22 2.98
C PRO A 114 8.40 13.71 4.38
N LEU A 115 8.74 12.77 5.26
CA LEU A 115 9.17 13.06 6.62
C LEU A 115 10.68 13.38 6.68
N PRO A 116 11.13 14.24 7.60
CA PRO A 116 12.55 14.29 7.92
C PRO A 116 12.95 12.97 8.57
N TRP A 117 13.97 12.30 8.05
CA TRP A 117 14.41 10.98 8.49
C TRP A 117 15.23 11.06 9.79
N THR A 118 14.62 11.60 10.84
CA THR A 118 15.18 11.74 12.17
C THR A 118 14.62 10.68 13.10
N ARG A 119 15.36 10.29 14.14
CA ARG A 119 14.87 9.37 15.18
C ARG A 119 13.62 9.90 15.87
N ARG A 120 13.53 11.22 16.06
CA ARG A 120 12.37 11.87 16.67
C ARG A 120 11.12 11.76 15.80
N ALA A 121 11.25 11.98 14.50
CA ALA A 121 10.14 11.82 13.57
C ALA A 121 9.70 10.35 13.47
N ALA A 122 10.67 9.42 13.42
CA ALA A 122 10.38 7.99 13.42
C ALA A 122 9.66 7.54 14.70
N ASP A 123 10.10 8.01 15.87
CA ASP A 123 9.48 7.64 17.15
C ASP A 123 8.03 8.14 17.25
N ARG A 124 7.76 9.35 16.74
CA ARG A 124 6.39 9.91 16.69
C ARG A 124 5.50 9.16 15.71
N ALA A 125 5.97 8.89 14.51
CA ALA A 125 5.22 8.12 13.52
C ALA A 125 4.92 6.72 14.05
N ALA A 126 5.87 6.10 14.76
CA ALA A 126 5.65 4.80 15.40
C ALA A 126 4.61 4.84 16.51
N GLU A 127 4.63 5.86 17.36
CA GLU A 127 3.63 6.06 18.42
C GLU A 127 2.22 6.24 17.84
N LYS A 128 2.09 7.04 16.77
CA LYS A 128 0.82 7.24 16.06
C LYS A 128 0.34 5.96 15.37
N ALA A 129 1.21 5.24 14.67
CA ALA A 129 0.90 3.97 14.02
C ALA A 129 0.48 2.88 15.03
N ALA A 130 1.15 2.79 16.18
CA ALA A 130 0.78 1.86 17.25
C ALA A 130 -0.61 2.17 17.83
N TYR A 131 -0.92 3.46 18.02
CA TYR A 131 -2.24 3.90 18.47
C TYR A 131 -3.34 3.54 17.47
N ILE A 132 -3.12 3.83 16.18
CA ILE A 132 -4.03 3.47 15.09
C ILE A 132 -4.26 1.95 15.06
N GLN A 133 -3.18 1.17 15.07
CA GLN A 133 -3.24 -0.30 15.09
C GLN A 133 -4.05 -0.83 16.28
N GLN A 134 -3.82 -0.29 17.48
CA GLN A 134 -4.56 -0.66 18.68
C GLN A 134 -6.06 -0.36 18.54
N ARG A 135 -6.41 0.80 17.97
CA ARG A 135 -7.80 1.21 17.76
C ARG A 135 -8.53 0.40 16.72
N LEU A 136 -7.87 0.09 15.61
CA LEU A 136 -8.42 -0.76 14.55
C LEU A 136 -8.63 -2.21 15.00
N GLY A 137 -7.90 -2.65 16.03
CA GLY A 137 -7.96 -4.02 16.55
C GLY A 137 -7.45 -5.09 15.58
N ARG A 138 -6.67 -4.68 14.58
CA ARG A 138 -6.13 -5.52 13.49
C ARG A 138 -4.78 -4.96 13.04
N GLN A 139 -4.09 -5.69 12.18
CA GLN A 139 -2.79 -5.24 11.68
C GLN A 139 -2.92 -3.95 10.86
N PHE A 140 -2.02 -3.00 11.14
CA PHE A 140 -1.85 -1.79 10.35
C PHE A 140 -0.58 -1.92 9.51
N LEU A 141 -0.63 -1.45 8.26
CA LEU A 141 0.50 -1.43 7.34
C LEU A 141 0.88 0.01 7.02
N LEU A 142 2.18 0.26 6.94
CA LEU A 142 2.70 1.54 6.47
C LEU A 142 3.33 1.41 5.09
N GLU A 143 3.03 2.41 4.26
CA GLU A 143 3.48 2.49 2.88
C GLU A 143 4.56 3.54 2.64
N ASN A 144 5.54 3.21 1.81
CA ASN A 144 6.53 4.17 1.31
C ASN A 144 5.94 5.01 0.18
N ILE A 145 6.32 6.28 0.11
CA ILE A 145 5.79 7.22 -0.87
C ILE A 145 6.83 7.56 -1.95
N THR A 146 6.38 8.08 -3.08
CA THR A 146 7.25 8.95 -3.89
C THR A 146 7.50 10.29 -3.23
N TYR A 147 8.63 10.93 -3.54
CA TYR A 147 8.94 12.26 -3.03
C TYR A 147 9.73 13.09 -4.04
N HIS A 148 9.39 14.38 -4.15
CA HIS A 148 10.11 15.33 -5.02
C HIS A 148 11.32 15.96 -4.35
N PHE A 149 11.36 15.98 -3.01
CA PHE A 149 12.44 16.57 -2.24
C PHE A 149 12.71 15.76 -0.97
N ARG A 150 13.88 15.97 -0.37
CA ARG A 150 14.27 15.35 0.91
C ARG A 150 14.40 16.44 1.96
N LEU A 151 13.80 16.23 3.13
CA LEU A 151 13.98 17.11 4.29
C LEU A 151 15.27 16.83 5.07
N GLY A 152 16.00 15.77 4.72
CA GLY A 152 17.20 15.32 5.41
C GLY A 152 16.90 14.63 6.74
N GLY A 153 17.96 14.31 7.50
CA GLY A 153 17.87 13.61 8.77
C GLY A 153 19.13 12.81 9.07
N GLU A 154 19.24 12.29 10.29
CA GLU A 154 20.38 11.46 10.71
C GLU A 154 20.25 9.97 10.33
N LEU A 155 19.11 9.54 9.78
CA LEU A 155 18.87 8.17 9.32
C LEU A 155 18.82 8.11 7.79
N THR A 156 19.18 6.96 7.23
CA THR A 156 18.75 6.62 5.86
C THR A 156 17.25 6.32 5.86
N GLU A 157 16.62 6.40 4.69
CA GLU A 157 15.21 6.07 4.51
C GLU A 157 14.89 4.65 5.01
N ALA A 158 15.71 3.65 4.64
CA ALA A 158 15.51 2.27 5.09
C ALA A 158 15.60 2.13 6.62
N ARG A 159 16.54 2.83 7.27
CA ARG A 159 16.67 2.84 8.74
C ARG A 159 15.54 3.61 9.42
N PHE A 160 15.00 4.62 8.77
CA PHE A 160 13.81 5.33 9.23
C PHE A 160 12.60 4.39 9.23
N ILE A 161 12.32 3.74 8.08
CA ILE A 161 11.22 2.78 7.93
C ILE A 161 11.36 1.62 8.92
N GLU A 162 12.54 0.99 9.00
CA GLU A 162 12.81 -0.11 9.94
C GLU A 162 12.51 0.28 11.40
N ARG A 163 12.94 1.49 11.79
CA ARG A 163 12.70 2.01 13.15
C ARG A 163 11.21 2.19 13.41
N VAL A 164 10.47 2.78 12.47
CA VAL A 164 9.02 3.00 12.61
C VAL A 164 8.30 1.66 12.76
N LEU A 165 8.51 0.74 11.82
CA LEU A 165 7.85 -0.57 11.79
C LEU A 165 8.16 -1.40 13.03
N THR A 166 9.42 -1.40 13.48
CA THR A 166 9.85 -2.17 14.66
C THR A 166 9.26 -1.60 15.95
N ARG A 167 9.24 -0.28 16.10
CA ARG A 167 8.75 0.38 17.32
C ARG A 167 7.22 0.34 17.42
N ALA A 168 6.51 0.45 16.30
CA ALA A 168 5.05 0.35 16.25
C ALA A 168 4.55 -1.11 16.28
N ASP A 169 5.44 -2.07 16.01
CA ASP A 169 5.11 -3.46 15.70
C ASP A 169 4.00 -3.59 14.66
N CYS A 170 4.15 -2.85 13.55
CA CYS A 170 3.23 -2.87 12.42
C CYS A 170 3.88 -3.54 11.19
N GLY A 171 3.07 -3.80 10.17
CA GLY A 171 3.54 -4.37 8.90
C GLY A 171 3.86 -3.28 7.86
N MET A 172 4.37 -3.72 6.71
CA MET A 172 4.66 -2.83 5.58
C MET A 172 3.80 -3.22 4.37
N LEU A 173 3.23 -2.20 3.75
CA LEU A 173 2.83 -2.24 2.35
C LEU A 173 4.01 -1.61 1.59
N LEU A 174 4.65 -2.37 0.70
CA LEU A 174 5.80 -1.88 -0.04
C LEU A 174 5.37 -1.62 -1.49
N ASP A 175 5.27 -0.35 -1.86
CA ASP A 175 5.04 0.06 -3.23
C ASP A 175 6.38 0.08 -3.99
N LEU A 176 6.51 -0.83 -4.95
CA LEU A 176 7.69 -0.98 -5.76
C LEU A 176 7.76 0.00 -6.92
N ASN A 177 6.63 0.55 -7.37
CA ASN A 177 6.63 1.68 -8.29
C ASN A 177 7.17 2.93 -7.60
N ASN A 178 6.82 3.15 -6.33
CA ASN A 178 7.39 4.25 -5.54
C ASN A 178 8.90 4.12 -5.37
N VAL A 179 9.38 2.90 -5.09
CA VAL A 179 10.83 2.63 -5.02
C VAL A 179 11.50 2.90 -6.36
N HIS A 180 10.94 2.38 -7.47
CA HIS A 180 11.50 2.58 -8.81
C HIS A 180 11.55 4.06 -9.19
N THR A 181 10.44 4.77 -9.01
CA THR A 181 10.31 6.20 -9.30
C THR A 181 11.31 7.03 -8.50
N ASN A 182 11.44 6.76 -7.20
CA ASN A 182 12.41 7.46 -6.37
C ASN A 182 13.86 7.13 -6.78
N ALA A 183 14.16 5.87 -7.12
CA ALA A 183 15.49 5.45 -7.56
C ALA A 183 15.92 6.18 -8.83
N VAL A 184 15.01 6.27 -9.81
CA VAL A 184 15.21 7.01 -11.07
C VAL A 184 15.41 8.50 -10.80
N ASN A 185 14.50 9.13 -10.06
CA ASN A 185 14.50 10.58 -9.88
C ASN A 185 15.66 11.07 -8.99
N HIS A 186 16.09 10.28 -8.01
CA HIS A 186 17.13 10.66 -7.03
C HIS A 186 18.48 9.98 -7.25
N GLY A 187 18.59 9.13 -8.27
CA GLY A 187 19.85 8.51 -8.70
C GLY A 187 20.45 7.53 -7.69
N PHE A 188 19.62 6.68 -7.07
CA PHE A 188 20.10 5.58 -6.21
C PHE A 188 19.71 4.22 -6.77
N ASP A 189 20.36 3.16 -6.29
CA ASP A 189 20.07 1.79 -6.71
C ASP A 189 18.88 1.21 -5.93
N ALA A 190 17.80 0.85 -6.64
CA ALA A 190 16.58 0.31 -6.04
C ALA A 190 16.80 -1.03 -5.34
N VAL A 191 17.68 -1.89 -5.88
CA VAL A 191 17.97 -3.22 -5.32
C VAL A 191 18.73 -3.07 -4.00
N GLU A 192 19.74 -2.20 -3.96
CA GLU A 192 20.50 -1.88 -2.74
C GLU A 192 19.60 -1.25 -1.66
N PHE A 193 18.65 -0.40 -2.06
CA PHE A 193 17.66 0.15 -1.12
C PHE A 193 16.76 -0.95 -0.53
N LEU A 194 16.20 -1.83 -1.37
CA LEU A 194 15.34 -2.93 -0.94
C LEU A 194 16.08 -3.93 -0.04
N ASP A 195 17.36 -4.15 -0.27
CA ASP A 195 18.21 -5.03 0.54
C ASP A 195 18.44 -4.52 1.96
N GLN A 196 18.19 -3.23 2.21
CA GLN A 196 18.27 -2.61 3.53
C GLN A 196 16.93 -2.61 4.29
N LEU A 197 15.82 -2.93 3.64
CA LEU A 197 14.49 -2.93 4.26
C LEU A 197 14.23 -4.20 5.09
N PRO A 198 13.39 -4.13 6.13
CA PRO A 198 12.97 -5.31 6.90
C PRO A 198 11.91 -6.12 6.10
N LEU A 199 12.37 -6.86 5.09
CA LEU A 199 11.48 -7.57 4.14
C LEU A 199 10.57 -8.61 4.80
N ASP A 200 10.92 -9.13 5.98
CA ASP A 200 10.08 -10.03 6.77
C ASP A 200 8.77 -9.36 7.27
N ARG A 201 8.77 -8.03 7.37
CA ARG A 201 7.59 -7.22 7.73
C ARG A 201 6.71 -6.83 6.54
N VAL A 202 7.16 -7.05 5.31
CA VAL A 202 6.35 -6.78 4.11
C VAL A 202 5.18 -7.77 4.05
N VAL A 203 3.96 -7.24 4.07
CA VAL A 203 2.71 -8.01 4.05
C VAL A 203 2.03 -7.90 2.70
N GLN A 204 2.14 -6.72 2.08
CA GLN A 204 1.50 -6.39 0.82
C GLN A 204 2.51 -5.69 -0.09
N LEU A 205 2.45 -5.98 -1.40
CA LEU A 205 3.13 -5.21 -2.42
C LEU A 205 2.12 -4.45 -3.27
N HIS A 206 2.47 -3.24 -3.65
CA HIS A 206 1.86 -2.55 -4.78
C HIS A 206 2.79 -2.58 -5.98
N VAL A 207 2.21 -2.78 -7.15
CA VAL A 207 2.84 -2.58 -8.45
C VAL A 207 1.94 -1.69 -9.29
N ALA A 208 2.54 -0.66 -9.87
CA ALA A 208 1.89 0.28 -10.76
C ALA A 208 2.88 0.63 -11.88
N GLY A 209 2.42 1.44 -12.83
CA GLY A 209 3.33 2.11 -13.77
C GLY A 209 3.11 3.61 -13.75
N GLY A 210 4.19 4.34 -14.04
CA GLY A 210 4.24 5.79 -14.02
C GLY A 210 4.38 6.42 -15.40
N ARG A 211 4.39 7.76 -15.42
CA ARG A 211 4.49 8.57 -16.64
C ARG A 211 5.68 9.51 -16.55
N TRP A 212 6.39 9.67 -17.66
CA TRP A 212 7.44 10.68 -17.77
C TRP A 212 6.84 12.07 -17.99
N ASN A 213 7.25 13.03 -17.15
CA ASN A 213 7.01 14.45 -17.32
C ASN A 213 8.36 15.17 -17.44
N GLY A 214 8.83 15.34 -18.68
CA GLY A 214 10.20 15.77 -18.94
C GLY A 214 11.21 14.74 -18.45
N ASP A 215 12.12 15.17 -17.57
CA ASP A 215 13.16 14.32 -16.99
C ASP A 215 12.76 13.71 -15.63
N VAL A 216 11.49 13.90 -15.22
CA VAL A 216 10.96 13.36 -13.96
C VAL A 216 9.98 12.24 -14.27
N LEU A 217 10.18 11.09 -13.62
CA LEU A 217 9.20 10.02 -13.61
C LEU A 217 8.15 10.32 -12.53
N GLU A 218 6.88 10.38 -12.91
CA GLU A 218 5.76 10.61 -12.01
C GLU A 218 5.06 9.30 -11.68
N ASP A 219 4.63 9.18 -10.43
CA ASP A 219 3.82 8.09 -9.91
C ASP A 219 2.34 8.30 -10.26
N SER A 220 2.02 8.15 -11.54
CA SER A 220 0.71 8.49 -12.11
C SER A 220 -0.31 7.34 -12.11
N HIS A 221 0.16 6.10 -11.93
CA HIS A 221 -0.64 4.86 -11.95
C HIS A 221 -1.50 4.68 -13.21
N ASP A 222 -1.10 5.29 -14.32
CA ASP A 222 -1.87 5.39 -15.56
C ASP A 222 -1.17 4.71 -16.75
N ALA A 223 -0.06 4.01 -16.51
CA ALA A 223 0.70 3.27 -17.51
C ALA A 223 1.00 1.82 -17.08
N PRO A 224 1.15 0.85 -18.02
CA PRO A 224 1.53 -0.53 -17.70
C PRO A 224 2.72 -0.62 -16.74
N VAL A 225 2.69 -1.63 -15.86
CA VAL A 225 3.77 -1.87 -14.89
C VAL A 225 5.06 -2.17 -15.67
N PRO A 226 6.13 -1.37 -15.51
CA PRO A 226 7.36 -1.56 -16.26
C PRO A 226 8.09 -2.83 -15.80
N ASP A 227 8.88 -3.44 -16.69
CA ASP A 227 9.64 -4.65 -16.37
C ASP A 227 10.64 -4.43 -15.22
N GLU A 228 11.12 -3.20 -15.04
CA GLU A 228 11.96 -2.80 -13.92
C GLU A 228 11.27 -3.07 -12.58
N VAL A 229 9.98 -2.71 -12.45
CA VAL A 229 9.20 -2.97 -11.23
C VAL A 229 8.98 -4.46 -11.03
N TRP A 230 8.67 -5.22 -12.08
CA TRP A 230 8.55 -6.68 -12.00
C TRP A 230 9.84 -7.38 -11.56
N ARG A 231 11.01 -6.90 -12.02
CA ARG A 231 12.32 -7.40 -11.55
C ARG A 231 12.53 -7.13 -10.06
N LEU A 232 12.03 -5.99 -9.53
CA LEU A 232 12.07 -5.73 -8.08
C LEU A 232 11.18 -6.71 -7.31
N VAL A 233 9.99 -7.04 -7.82
CA VAL A 233 9.11 -8.07 -7.23
C VAL A 233 9.86 -9.40 -7.13
N GLU A 234 10.45 -9.86 -8.23
CA GLU A 234 11.24 -11.09 -8.30
C GLU A 234 12.41 -11.10 -7.30
N HIS A 235 13.08 -9.96 -7.11
CA HIS A 235 14.23 -9.81 -6.23
C HIS A 235 13.89 -9.93 -4.74
N ILE A 236 12.75 -9.39 -4.30
CA ILE A 236 12.40 -9.35 -2.87
C ILE A 236 11.56 -10.55 -2.44
N MET A 237 10.79 -11.15 -3.35
CA MET A 237 9.80 -12.16 -3.00
C MET A 237 10.35 -13.37 -2.23
N PRO A 238 11.55 -13.92 -2.53
CA PRO A 238 12.14 -15.02 -1.75
C PRO A 238 12.46 -14.66 -0.29
N ARG A 239 12.63 -13.36 0.01
CA ARG A 239 13.00 -12.85 1.34
C ARG A 239 11.82 -12.24 2.08
N ALA A 240 10.78 -11.81 1.37
CA ALA A 240 9.54 -11.30 1.93
C ALA A 240 8.64 -12.43 2.48
N THR A 241 9.11 -13.15 3.50
CA THR A 241 8.41 -14.33 4.08
C THR A 241 7.05 -13.97 4.70
N GLY A 242 6.87 -12.70 5.05
CA GLY A 242 5.61 -12.12 5.52
C GLY A 242 4.58 -11.82 4.42
N LEU A 243 4.96 -11.89 3.15
CA LEU A 243 4.14 -11.45 2.02
C LEU A 243 2.87 -12.29 1.90
N ARG A 244 1.73 -11.63 1.75
CA ARG A 244 0.41 -12.26 1.62
C ARG A 244 -0.36 -11.79 0.40
N ALA A 245 -0.02 -10.62 -0.15
CA ALA A 245 -0.79 -10.00 -1.21
C ALA A 245 0.10 -9.17 -2.16
N VAL A 246 -0.18 -9.24 -3.46
CA VAL A 246 0.36 -8.32 -4.47
C VAL A 246 -0.82 -7.65 -5.16
N LEU A 247 -0.83 -6.33 -5.21
CA LEU A 247 -1.88 -5.53 -5.81
C LEU A 247 -1.36 -4.86 -7.08
N LEU A 248 -2.13 -4.97 -8.17
CA LEU A 248 -2.00 -4.06 -9.30
C LEU A 248 -2.77 -2.78 -9.00
N GLU A 249 -2.08 -1.64 -9.04
CA GLU A 249 -2.70 -0.33 -8.98
C GLU A 249 -2.75 0.33 -10.38
N ARG A 250 -3.95 0.81 -10.72
CA ARG A 250 -4.30 1.44 -12.00
C ARG A 250 -5.39 2.46 -11.74
N ASP A 251 -5.09 3.74 -11.92
CA ASP A 251 -5.98 4.83 -11.47
C ASP A 251 -6.68 5.55 -12.59
N ALA A 252 -6.01 5.61 -13.74
CA ALA A 252 -6.49 6.25 -14.94
C ALA A 252 -6.05 5.47 -16.18
N GLU A 253 -6.43 5.98 -17.35
CA GLU A 253 -6.06 5.43 -18.67
C GLU A 253 -6.29 3.91 -18.76
N PHE A 254 -7.46 3.47 -18.27
CA PHE A 254 -7.84 2.06 -18.28
C PHE A 254 -7.83 1.53 -19.73
N PRO A 255 -7.20 0.37 -19.98
CA PRO A 255 -7.21 -0.21 -21.31
C PRO A 255 -8.64 -0.57 -21.73
N ASP A 256 -8.91 -0.45 -23.03
CA ASP A 256 -10.17 -0.90 -23.62
C ASP A 256 -10.36 -2.41 -23.38
N GLU A 257 -9.29 -3.17 -23.62
CA GLU A 257 -9.19 -4.60 -23.35
C GLU A 257 -8.82 -4.83 -21.87
N PHE A 258 -9.81 -5.21 -21.06
CA PHE A 258 -9.60 -5.49 -19.63
C PHE A 258 -8.61 -6.62 -19.38
N ASP A 259 -8.46 -7.53 -20.34
CA ASP A 259 -7.52 -8.66 -20.31
C ASP A 259 -6.06 -8.19 -20.15
N VAL A 260 -5.73 -6.96 -20.52
CA VAL A 260 -4.41 -6.36 -20.26
C VAL A 260 -4.16 -6.28 -18.75
N LEU A 261 -5.12 -5.77 -17.98
CA LEU A 261 -5.00 -5.71 -16.51
C LEU A 261 -5.01 -7.12 -15.90
N LEU A 262 -5.85 -8.02 -16.42
CA LEU A 262 -5.87 -9.42 -15.96
C LEU A 262 -4.54 -10.13 -16.21
N GLY A 263 -3.82 -9.79 -17.29
CA GLY A 263 -2.49 -10.29 -17.59
C GLY A 263 -1.44 -9.83 -16.56
N GLU A 264 -1.48 -8.57 -16.14
CA GLU A 264 -0.61 -8.05 -15.07
C GLU A 264 -0.91 -8.70 -13.71
N ILE A 265 -2.20 -8.90 -13.38
CA ILE A 265 -2.63 -9.63 -12.18
C ILE A 265 -2.16 -11.09 -12.23
N ALA A 266 -2.29 -11.75 -13.38
CA ALA A 266 -1.79 -13.11 -13.58
C ALA A 266 -0.27 -13.22 -13.42
N ARG A 267 0.49 -12.24 -13.92
CA ARG A 267 1.95 -12.18 -13.70
C ARG A 267 2.29 -12.09 -12.22
N ALA A 268 1.57 -11.27 -11.45
CA ALA A 268 1.74 -11.22 -10.00
C ALA A 268 1.44 -12.56 -9.33
N ARG A 269 0.37 -13.26 -9.75
CA ARG A 269 0.01 -14.60 -9.27
C ARG A 269 1.12 -15.61 -9.51
N ASP A 270 1.63 -15.68 -10.75
CA ASP A 270 2.68 -16.63 -11.15
C ASP A 270 3.95 -16.44 -10.34
N LEU A 271 4.33 -15.20 -10.04
CA LEU A 271 5.48 -14.89 -9.18
C LEU A 271 5.26 -15.41 -7.75
N MET A 272 4.09 -15.14 -7.16
CA MET A 272 3.75 -15.59 -5.80
C MET A 272 3.71 -17.12 -5.66
N ASP A 273 3.23 -17.82 -6.68
CA ASP A 273 3.17 -19.29 -6.70
C ASP A 273 4.54 -19.90 -6.97
N GLY A 274 5.29 -19.33 -7.92
CA GLY A 274 6.66 -19.74 -8.21
C GLY A 274 7.62 -19.60 -7.02
N ALA A 275 7.46 -18.57 -6.19
CA ALA A 275 8.20 -18.42 -4.94
C ALA A 275 7.82 -19.48 -3.88
N SER A 276 6.53 -19.82 -3.79
CA SER A 276 6.02 -20.80 -2.82
C SER A 276 6.61 -22.20 -3.07
N HIS A 277 6.84 -22.57 -4.34
CA HIS A 277 7.46 -23.84 -4.70
C HIS A 277 8.97 -23.91 -4.41
N ARG A 278 9.69 -22.78 -4.41
CA ARG A 278 11.14 -22.74 -4.14
C ARG A 278 11.48 -22.74 -2.65
N VAL A 279 10.57 -22.29 -1.79
CA VAL A 279 10.76 -22.31 -0.32
C VAL A 279 10.45 -23.69 0.28
N ALA A 280 9.67 -24.51 -0.42
CA ALA A 280 9.25 -25.84 0.05
C ALA A 280 10.17 -27.00 -0.38
N GLY A 281 11.20 -26.75 -1.20
CA GLY A 281 12.18 -27.74 -1.66
C GLY A 281 13.57 -27.46 -1.12
#